data_AF-A0A1H9ABB6-F1
#
_entry.id   AF-A0A1H9ABB6-F1
#
_cell.length_a   1.000
_cell.length_b   1.000
_cell.length_c   1.000
_cell.angle_alpha   90.00
_cell.angle_beta   90.00
_cell.angle_gamma   90.00
#
_symmetry.space_group_name_H-M   'P 1'
#
loop_
_entity.id
_entity.type
_entity.pdbx_description
1 polymer ?
#
loop_
_entity_poly.entity_id
_entity_poly.type
_entity_poly.pdbx_seq_one_letter_code
_entity_poly.pdbx_strand_id
1 'polypeptide(L)'
;MSVADLAYARFLDVSGALLLLVALAMLLERALAIIFEYHWFQILAQKIEGLKTPIALLVSWFTCQHVQFDVLSRLFPPANGVPEPTAIGIIITAAVVAGGSAAAITLFQGVLNVGRDARTSLIEANKAKSEADLAEEKSRKDKAEAEAAEAKAKKDKAEAEAEAAKAITKKKKADAGD
;
A
#
# COMPACT_ATOMS: atom_id res chain seq x y z
N MET A 1 47.70 6.40 -20.62
CA MET A 1 46.43 5.68 -20.40
C MET A 1 45.70 5.65 -21.73
N SER A 2 45.27 4.49 -22.21
CA SER A 2 44.57 4.39 -23.49
C SER A 2 43.15 4.96 -23.40
N VAL A 3 42.54 5.29 -24.54
CA VAL A 3 41.13 5.73 -24.58
C VAL A 3 40.19 4.66 -24.00
N ALA A 4 40.52 3.38 -24.21
CA ALA A 4 39.78 2.26 -23.65
C ALA A 4 39.87 2.22 -22.11
N ASP A 5 41.05 2.47 -21.54
CA ASP A 5 41.23 2.51 -20.08
C ASP A 5 40.43 3.66 -19.45
N LEU A 6 40.38 4.82 -20.11
CA LEU A 6 39.62 5.97 -19.64
C LEU A 6 38.10 5.69 -19.68
N ALA A 7 37.60 5.10 -20.77
CA ALA A 7 36.20 4.73 -20.91
C ALA A 7 35.78 3.68 -19.86
N TYR A 8 36.64 2.70 -19.61
CA TYR A 8 36.41 1.67 -18.61
C TYR A 8 36.39 2.26 -17.18
N ALA A 9 37.36 3.10 -16.84
CA ALA A 9 37.39 3.80 -15.55
C ALA A 9 36.12 4.65 -15.34
N ARG A 10 35.67 5.35 -16.39
CA ARG A 10 34.46 6.16 -16.35
C ARG A 10 33.21 5.32 -16.14
N PHE A 11 33.10 4.19 -16.84
CA PHE A 11 32.00 3.26 -16.68
C PHE A 11 31.94 2.70 -15.25
N LEU A 12 33.08 2.34 -14.65
CA LEU A 12 33.15 1.86 -13.28
C LEU A 12 32.74 2.94 -12.26
N ASP A 13 33.17 4.20 -12.44
CA ASP A 13 32.79 5.30 -11.56
C ASP A 13 31.28 5.57 -11.59
N VAL A 14 30.69 5.64 -12.80
CA VAL A 14 29.25 5.88 -12.95
C VAL A 14 28.42 4.70 -12.44
N SER A 15 28.76 3.47 -12.82
CA SER A 15 28.05 2.28 -12.34
C SER A 15 28.18 2.11 -10.83
N GLY A 16 29.36 2.39 -10.26
CA GLY A 16 29.58 2.42 -8.81
C GLY A 16 28.72 3.45 -8.10
N ALA A 17 28.63 4.67 -8.64
CA ALA A 17 27.77 5.72 -8.09
C ALA A 17 26.27 5.33 -8.15
N LEU A 18 25.82 4.72 -9.25
CA LEU A 18 24.43 4.26 -9.39
C LEU A 18 24.11 3.09 -8.44
N LEU A 19 25.03 2.13 -8.30
CA LEU A 19 24.88 1.03 -7.33
C LEU A 19 24.83 1.55 -5.89
N LEU A 20 25.70 2.52 -5.56
CA LEU A 20 25.70 3.16 -4.25
C LEU A 20 24.39 3.92 -3.99
N LEU A 21 23.86 4.63 -4.99
CA LEU A 21 22.57 5.31 -4.91
C LEU A 21 21.45 4.32 -4.57
N VAL A 22 21.39 3.18 -5.28
CA VAL A 22 20.39 2.14 -5.05
C VAL A 22 20.55 1.50 -3.67
N ALA A 23 21.78 1.17 -3.27
CA ALA A 23 22.08 0.62 -1.95
C ALA A 23 21.67 1.59 -0.83
N LEU A 24 21.97 2.88 -0.98
CA LEU A 24 21.61 3.93 -0.03
C LEU A 24 20.08 4.08 0.09
N ALA A 25 19.37 4.08 -1.05
CA ALA A 25 17.92 4.14 -1.07
C ALA A 25 17.28 2.94 -0.35
N MET A 26 17.75 1.71 -0.61
CA MET A 26 17.24 0.52 0.08
C MET A 26 17.55 0.52 1.57
N LEU A 27 18.74 0.98 1.97
CA LEU A 27 19.14 1.05 3.38
C LEU A 27 18.27 2.06 4.14
N LEU A 28 18.07 3.25 3.58
CA LEU A 28 17.23 4.28 4.19
C LEU A 28 15.76 3.88 4.22
N GLU A 29 15.27 3.21 3.17
CA GLU A 29 13.91 2.65 3.14
C GLU A 29 13.67 1.72 4.33
N ARG A 30 14.60 0.76 4.57
CA ARG A 30 14.48 -0.19 5.67
C ARG A 30 14.65 0.47 7.05
N ALA A 31 15.57 1.43 7.17
CA ALA A 31 15.78 2.16 8.43
C ALA A 31 14.55 3.02 8.81
N LEU A 32 13.98 3.74 7.84
CA LEU A 32 12.81 4.58 8.04
C LEU A 32 11.53 3.76 8.25
N ALA A 33 11.42 2.57 7.64
CA ALA A 33 10.27 1.69 7.86
C ALA A 33 10.08 1.36 9.34
N ILE A 34 11.16 1.05 10.07
CA ILE A 34 11.09 0.77 11.51
C ILE A 34 10.51 1.97 12.29
N ILE A 35 10.92 3.18 11.93
CA ILE A 35 10.44 4.42 12.55
C ILE A 35 8.97 4.68 12.18
N PHE A 36 8.63 4.50 10.91
CA PHE A 36 7.30 4.77 10.37
C PHE A 36 6.23 3.75 10.78
N GLU A 37 6.65 2.52 11.07
CA GLU A 37 5.78 1.46 11.57
C GLU A 37 5.58 1.53 13.09
N TYR A 38 6.38 2.33 13.80
CA TYR A 38 6.23 2.51 15.24
C TYR A 38 4.85 3.08 15.61
N HIS A 39 4.17 2.49 16.59
CA HIS A 39 2.76 2.76 16.91
C HIS A 39 2.47 4.25 17.16
N TRP A 40 3.34 4.94 17.91
CA TRP A 40 3.21 6.38 18.17
C TRP A 40 3.32 7.22 16.90
N PHE A 41 4.23 6.82 15.99
CA PHE A 41 4.42 7.52 14.75
C PHE A 41 3.20 7.35 13.83
N GLN A 42 2.58 6.16 13.80
CA GLN A 42 1.36 5.93 13.02
C GLN A 42 0.21 6.83 13.48
N ILE A 43 0.00 6.96 14.79
CA ILE A 43 -1.02 7.84 15.35
C ILE A 43 -0.77 9.31 14.94
N LEU A 44 0.50 9.75 14.96
CA LEU A 44 0.86 11.10 14.53
C LEU A 44 0.70 11.31 13.02
N ALA A 45 1.10 10.32 12.22
CA ALA A 45 0.98 10.35 10.77
C ALA A 45 -0.48 10.29 10.30
N GLN A 46 -1.41 9.75 11.10
CA GLN A 46 -2.85 9.84 10.81
C GLN A 46 -3.41 11.24 11.03
N LYS A 47 -2.78 12.07 11.89
CA LYS A 47 -3.20 13.46 12.11
C LYS A 47 -2.68 14.41 11.03
N ILE A 48 -1.52 14.10 10.45
CA ILE A 48 -0.87 14.94 9.43
C ILE A 48 -0.60 14.05 8.22
N GLU A 49 -1.48 14.15 7.22
CA GLU A 49 -1.32 13.41 5.97
C GLU A 49 0.02 13.76 5.30
N GLY A 50 0.73 12.74 4.83
CA GLY A 50 1.98 12.91 4.09
C GLY A 50 3.22 13.20 4.93
N LEU A 51 3.16 13.19 6.26
CA LEU A 51 4.32 13.48 7.15
C LEU A 51 5.55 12.56 6.92
N LYS A 52 5.34 11.37 6.37
CA LYS A 52 6.41 10.42 6.04
C LYS A 52 7.36 10.96 4.98
N THR A 53 6.82 11.61 3.95
CA THR A 53 7.58 12.12 2.80
C THR A 53 8.60 13.20 3.17
N PRO A 54 8.26 14.29 3.88
CA PRO A 54 9.24 15.30 4.27
C PRO A 54 10.27 14.76 5.27
N ILE A 55 9.90 13.81 6.14
CA ILE A 55 10.87 13.16 7.03
C ILE A 55 11.86 12.32 6.22
N ALA A 56 11.38 11.51 5.28
CA ALA A 56 12.25 10.74 4.40
C ALA A 56 13.18 11.64 3.59
N LEU A 57 12.67 12.77 3.08
CA LEU A 57 13.46 13.77 2.35
C LEU A 57 14.52 14.42 3.24
N LEU A 58 14.17 14.84 4.45
CA LEU A 58 15.10 15.45 5.40
C LEU A 58 16.20 14.48 5.81
N VAL A 59 15.85 13.24 6.15
CA VAL A 59 16.83 12.21 6.55
C VAL A 59 17.74 11.86 5.38
N SER A 60 17.19 11.70 4.16
CA SER A 60 17.98 11.44 2.96
C SER A 60 18.91 12.61 2.63
N TRP A 61 18.43 13.86 2.77
CA TRP A 61 19.24 15.05 2.55
C TRP A 61 20.38 15.16 3.56
N PHE A 62 20.09 15.00 4.85
CA PHE A 62 21.10 15.01 5.89
C PHE A 62 22.17 13.92 5.65
N THR A 63 21.73 12.73 5.25
CA THR A 63 22.65 11.61 4.94
C THR A 63 23.52 11.93 3.73
N CYS A 64 22.92 12.40 2.62
CA CYS A 64 23.68 12.76 1.42
C CYS A 64 24.64 13.93 1.68
N GLN A 65 24.25 14.90 2.52
CA GLN A 65 25.10 16.01 2.93
C GLN A 65 26.27 15.53 3.80
N HIS A 66 26.04 14.61 4.74
CA HIS A 66 27.11 14.11 5.60
C HIS A 66 28.11 13.23 4.82
N VAL A 67 27.65 12.48 3.83
CA VAL A 67 28.49 11.64 2.96
C VAL A 67 29.05 12.42 1.77
N GLN A 68 28.59 13.66 1.55
CA GLN A 68 28.90 14.47 0.36
C GLN A 68 28.60 13.71 -0.94
N PHE A 69 27.48 12.97 -0.94
CA PHE A 69 27.08 12.12 -2.05
C PHE A 69 26.24 12.92 -3.05
N ASP A 70 26.82 13.18 -4.22
CA ASP A 70 26.19 13.83 -5.36
C ASP A 70 26.31 12.92 -6.59
N VAL A 71 25.21 12.30 -6.98
CA VAL A 71 25.20 11.42 -8.14
C VAL A 71 25.28 12.21 -9.45
N LEU A 72 24.81 13.45 -9.48
CA LEU A 72 24.81 14.28 -10.69
C LEU A 72 26.21 14.73 -11.06
N SER A 73 27.03 15.17 -10.10
CA SER A 73 28.42 15.51 -10.38
C SER A 73 29.25 14.30 -10.82
N ARG A 74 28.86 13.10 -10.36
CA ARG A 74 29.43 11.84 -10.83
C ARG A 74 28.98 11.47 -12.24
N LEU A 75 27.74 11.73 -12.65
CA LEU A 75 27.26 11.44 -14.01
C LEU A 75 27.71 12.50 -15.03
N PHE A 76 27.72 13.76 -14.62
CA PHE A 76 28.03 14.93 -15.44
C PHE A 76 29.19 15.71 -14.78
N PRO A 77 30.42 15.18 -14.88
CA PRO A 77 31.58 15.83 -14.30
C PRO A 77 31.76 17.20 -14.95
N PRO A 78 32.08 18.22 -14.16
CA PRO A 78 32.26 19.57 -14.68
C PRO A 78 33.50 19.62 -15.58
N ALA A 79 33.60 20.66 -16.42
CA ALA A 79 34.62 20.75 -17.48
C ALA A 79 36.09 20.69 -16.98
N ASN A 80 36.30 20.98 -15.71
CA ASN A 80 37.54 20.86 -14.96
C ASN A 80 37.90 19.40 -14.58
N GLY A 81 37.05 18.43 -14.90
CA GLY A 81 37.36 16.99 -14.82
C GLY A 81 37.34 16.38 -13.42
N VAL A 82 37.12 17.19 -12.37
CA VAL A 82 37.05 16.75 -10.98
C VAL A 82 35.60 16.73 -10.53
N PRO A 83 35.02 15.57 -10.16
CA PRO A 83 33.66 15.50 -9.64
C PRO A 83 33.62 16.08 -8.22
N GLU A 84 33.17 17.33 -8.09
CA GLU A 84 32.94 17.94 -6.78
C GLU A 84 31.45 17.89 -6.41
N PRO A 85 31.11 17.59 -5.15
CA PRO A 85 29.73 17.62 -4.69
C PRO A 85 29.16 19.02 -4.77
N THR A 86 28.02 19.18 -5.42
CA THR A 86 27.29 20.45 -5.49
C THR A 86 26.11 20.42 -4.53
N ALA A 87 25.78 21.55 -3.91
CA ALA A 87 24.61 21.61 -3.01
C ALA A 87 23.31 21.22 -3.73
N ILE A 88 23.16 21.64 -4.99
CA ILE A 88 22.01 21.30 -5.84
C ILE A 88 22.00 19.80 -6.15
N GLY A 89 23.15 19.23 -6.54
CA GLY A 89 23.25 17.81 -6.85
C GLY A 89 23.02 16.92 -5.62
N ILE A 90 23.46 17.33 -4.44
CA ILE A 90 23.14 16.67 -3.16
C ILE A 90 21.63 16.68 -2.90
N ILE A 91 20.95 17.83 -3.07
CA ILE A 91 19.50 17.93 -2.87
C ILE A 91 18.74 17.02 -3.85
N ILE A 92 19.13 17.01 -5.12
CA ILE A 92 18.49 16.16 -6.13
C ILE A 92 18.76 14.68 -5.82
N THR A 93 20.00 14.32 -5.47
CA THR A 93 20.38 12.97 -5.06
C THR A 93 19.55 12.52 -3.87
N ALA A 94 19.42 13.37 -2.85
CA ALA A 94 18.59 13.13 -1.68
C ALA A 94 17.11 12.94 -2.01
N ALA A 95 16.57 13.74 -2.94
CA ALA A 95 15.19 13.59 -3.40
C ALA A 95 14.98 12.25 -4.13
N VAL A 96 15.94 11.82 -4.96
CA VAL A 96 15.90 10.50 -5.62
C VAL A 96 15.94 9.37 -4.59
N VAL A 97 16.85 9.46 -3.60
CA VAL A 97 16.96 8.49 -2.50
C VAL A 97 15.68 8.46 -1.67
N ALA A 98 15.12 9.61 -1.31
CA ALA A 98 13.90 9.74 -0.51
C ALA A 98 12.64 9.26 -1.25
N GLY A 99 12.58 9.43 -2.57
CA GLY A 99 11.52 8.88 -3.40
C GLY A 99 11.48 7.36 -3.39
N GLY A 100 12.60 6.72 -3.09
CA GLY A 100 12.72 5.27 -3.02
C GLY A 100 12.48 4.57 -4.36
N SER A 101 12.53 3.24 -4.32
CA SER A 101 12.30 2.39 -5.50
C SER A 101 10.90 2.57 -6.11
N ALA A 102 9.88 2.82 -5.29
CA ALA A 102 8.49 2.97 -5.73
C ALA A 102 8.23 4.29 -6.50
N ALA A 103 8.85 5.42 -6.12
CA ALA A 103 8.74 6.65 -6.89
C ALA A 103 9.53 6.57 -8.20
N ALA A 104 10.71 5.94 -8.17
CA ALA A 104 11.48 5.68 -9.39
C ALA A 104 10.70 4.76 -10.35
N ILE A 105 10.08 3.69 -9.85
CA ILE A 105 9.25 2.78 -10.65
C ILE A 105 8.01 3.49 -11.19
N THR A 106 7.32 4.30 -10.40
CA THR A 106 6.14 5.05 -10.89
C THR A 106 6.52 6.14 -11.90
N LEU A 107 7.70 6.77 -11.76
CA LEU A 107 8.26 7.67 -12.76
C LEU A 107 8.62 6.92 -14.04
N PHE A 108 9.30 5.78 -13.95
CA PHE A 108 9.61 4.94 -15.11
C PHE A 108 8.35 4.39 -15.78
N GLN A 109 7.34 3.96 -15.02
CA GLN A 109 6.05 3.51 -15.54
C GLN A 109 5.23 4.66 -16.18
N GLY A 110 5.32 5.87 -15.61
CA GLY A 110 4.63 7.06 -16.10
C GLY A 110 5.29 7.70 -17.32
N VAL A 111 6.62 7.70 -17.40
CA VAL A 111 7.40 8.31 -18.50
C VAL A 111 7.61 7.33 -19.65
N LEU A 112 7.85 6.04 -19.38
CA LEU A 112 8.07 5.04 -20.44
C LEU A 112 6.77 4.35 -20.91
N ASN A 113 5.62 4.63 -20.30
CA ASN A 113 4.31 4.05 -20.65
C ASN A 113 4.27 2.49 -20.70
N VAL A 114 5.28 1.80 -20.14
CA VAL A 114 5.38 0.33 -20.09
C VAL A 114 4.37 -0.28 -19.09
N GLY A 115 3.70 0.55 -18.27
CA GLY A 115 2.84 0.09 -17.19
C GLY A 115 1.34 0.37 -17.33
N ARG A 116 0.87 1.03 -18.40
CA ARG A 116 -0.56 1.39 -18.50
C ARG A 116 -1.44 0.16 -18.51
N ASP A 117 -1.07 -0.89 -19.23
CA ASP A 117 -1.87 -2.12 -19.30
C ASP A 117 -1.82 -2.91 -17.99
N ALA A 118 -0.63 -3.09 -17.39
CA ALA A 118 -0.48 -3.84 -16.14
C ALA A 118 -1.11 -3.13 -14.92
N ARG A 119 -1.07 -1.79 -14.89
CA ARG A 119 -1.69 -1.00 -13.82
C ARG A 119 -3.21 -0.93 -14.01
N THR A 120 -3.69 -0.82 -15.26
CA THR A 120 -5.12 -0.88 -15.56
C THR A 120 -5.67 -2.27 -15.22
N SER A 121 -4.95 -3.36 -15.55
CA SER A 121 -5.36 -4.71 -15.17
C SER A 121 -5.38 -4.93 -13.65
N LEU A 122 -4.44 -4.34 -12.90
CA LEU A 122 -4.44 -4.43 -11.43
C LEU A 122 -5.57 -3.60 -10.80
N ILE A 123 -5.87 -2.42 -11.34
CA ILE A 123 -6.98 -1.57 -10.87
C ILE A 123 -8.32 -2.25 -11.17
N GLU A 124 -8.48 -2.80 -12.37
CA GLU A 124 -9.69 -3.56 -12.76
C GLU A 124 -9.83 -4.85 -11.94
N ALA A 125 -8.74 -5.59 -11.70
CA ALA A 125 -8.78 -6.78 -10.85
C ALA A 125 -9.16 -6.46 -9.40
N ASN A 126 -8.63 -5.37 -8.84
CA ASN A 126 -8.98 -4.93 -7.48
C ASN A 126 -10.42 -4.44 -7.38
N LYS A 127 -10.91 -3.73 -8.41
CA LYS A 127 -12.31 -3.29 -8.48
C LYS A 127 -13.26 -4.47 -8.59
N ALA A 128 -12.97 -5.42 -9.48
CA ALA A 128 -13.76 -6.65 -9.64
C ALA A 128 -13.78 -7.48 -8.35
N LYS A 129 -12.65 -7.57 -7.64
CA LYS A 129 -12.58 -8.28 -6.35
C LYS A 129 -13.41 -7.58 -5.26
N SER A 130 -13.32 -6.26 -5.15
CA SER A 130 -14.14 -5.47 -4.23
C SER A 130 -15.64 -5.61 -4.52
N GLU A 131 -16.04 -5.60 -5.78
CA GLU A 131 -17.45 -5.78 -6.18
C GLU A 131 -17.93 -7.21 -5.90
N ALA A 132 -17.07 -8.22 -6.11
CA ALA A 132 -17.36 -9.61 -5.78
C ALA A 132 -17.53 -9.83 -4.26
N ASP A 133 -16.64 -9.26 -3.44
CA ASP A 133 -16.71 -9.35 -1.97
C ASP A 133 -18.00 -8.69 -1.44
N LEU A 134 -18.38 -7.53 -1.98
CA LEU A 134 -19.62 -6.84 -1.63
C LEU A 134 -20.87 -7.63 -2.07
N ALA A 135 -20.84 -8.25 -3.24
CA ALA A 135 -21.92 -9.09 -3.73
C ALA A 135 -22.07 -10.38 -2.89
N GLU A 136 -20.96 -10.97 -2.46
CA GLU A 136 -20.96 -12.14 -1.59
C GLU A 136 -21.50 -11.79 -0.19
N GLU A 137 -21.09 -10.66 0.38
CA GLU A 137 -21.59 -10.20 1.67
C GLU A 137 -23.10 -9.93 1.63
N LYS A 138 -23.58 -9.30 0.54
CA LYS A 138 -25.02 -9.07 0.33
C LYS A 138 -25.79 -10.38 0.19
N SER A 139 -25.27 -11.34 -0.59
CA SER A 139 -25.91 -12.65 -0.73
C SER A 139 -25.97 -13.43 0.59
N ARG A 140 -24.94 -13.30 1.45
CA ARG A 140 -24.94 -13.92 2.79
C ARG A 140 -25.98 -13.27 3.70
N LYS A 141 -26.13 -11.94 3.67
CA LYS A 141 -27.16 -11.22 4.42
C LYS A 141 -28.57 -11.61 3.97
N ASP A 142 -28.83 -11.59 2.66
CA ASP A 142 -30.15 -11.95 2.10
C ASP A 142 -30.55 -13.40 2.44
N LYS A 143 -29.60 -14.35 2.40
CA LYS A 143 -29.84 -15.74 2.82
C LYS A 143 -30.13 -15.85 4.32
N ALA A 144 -29.36 -15.16 5.16
CA ALA A 144 -29.58 -15.17 6.60
C ALA A 144 -30.95 -14.57 6.98
N GLU A 145 -31.37 -13.50 6.30
CA GLU A 145 -32.68 -12.89 6.49
C GLU A 145 -33.83 -13.80 6.02
N ALA A 146 -33.66 -14.50 4.89
CA ALA A 146 -34.64 -15.47 4.40
C ALA A 146 -34.79 -16.67 5.35
N GLU A 147 -33.68 -17.23 5.84
CA GLU A 147 -33.68 -18.34 6.80
C GLU A 147 -34.32 -17.90 8.15
N ALA A 148 -34.02 -16.68 8.62
CA ALA A 148 -34.63 -16.13 9.83
C ALA A 148 -36.14 -15.92 9.68
N ALA A 149 -36.60 -15.44 8.52
CA ALA A 149 -38.02 -15.26 8.22
C ALA A 149 -38.76 -16.61 8.15
N GLU A 150 -38.16 -17.63 7.52
CA GLU A 150 -38.73 -18.98 7.44
C GLU A 150 -38.80 -19.65 8.82
N ALA A 151 -37.76 -19.49 9.65
CA ALA A 151 -37.75 -20.00 11.02
C ALA A 151 -38.83 -19.34 11.89
N LYS A 152 -39.04 -18.03 11.74
CA LYS A 152 -40.11 -17.30 12.44
C LYS A 152 -41.49 -17.78 12.00
N ALA A 153 -41.73 -17.93 10.69
CA ALA A 153 -43.01 -18.42 10.16
C ALA A 153 -43.34 -19.85 10.64
N LYS A 154 -42.34 -20.74 10.73
CA LYS A 154 -42.52 -22.10 11.29
C LYS A 154 -42.86 -22.06 12.78
N LYS A 155 -42.24 -21.16 13.54
CA LYS A 155 -42.51 -21.00 14.97
C LYS A 155 -43.93 -20.47 15.21
N ASP A 156 -44.32 -19.42 14.49
CA ASP A 156 -45.66 -18.80 14.62
C ASP A 156 -46.76 -19.82 14.25
N LYS A 157 -46.54 -20.64 13.21
CA LYS A 157 -47.46 -21.73 12.84
C LYS A 157 -47.57 -22.81 13.92
N ALA A 158 -46.44 -23.23 14.50
CA ALA A 158 -46.43 -24.25 15.56
C ALA A 158 -47.11 -23.74 16.85
N GLU A 159 -46.94 -22.46 17.19
CA GLU A 159 -47.63 -21.83 18.32
C GLU A 159 -49.14 -21.75 18.10
N ALA A 160 -49.59 -21.36 16.90
CA ALA A 160 -51.01 -21.33 16.54
C ALA A 160 -51.67 -22.72 16.57
N GLU A 161 -50.99 -23.76 16.07
CA GLU A 161 -51.47 -25.15 16.12
C GLU A 161 -51.54 -25.67 17.56
N ALA A 162 -50.57 -25.33 18.41
CA ALA A 162 -50.58 -25.69 19.83
C ALA A 162 -51.70 -24.99 20.60
N GLU A 163 -52.00 -23.74 20.27
CA GLU A 163 -53.10 -22.97 20.89
C GLU A 163 -54.47 -23.53 20.47
N ALA A 164 -54.64 -23.86 19.19
CA ALA A 164 -55.85 -24.50 18.67
C ALA A 164 -56.09 -25.88 19.32
N ALA A 165 -55.03 -26.69 19.47
CA ALA A 165 -55.12 -27.99 20.14
C ALA A 165 -55.55 -27.85 21.61
N LYS A 166 -54.99 -26.87 22.34
CA LYS A 166 -55.39 -26.57 23.73
C LYS A 166 -56.86 -26.17 23.82
N ALA A 167 -57.36 -25.35 22.90
CA ALA A 167 -58.76 -24.93 22.86
C ALA A 167 -59.72 -26.12 22.64
N ILE A 168 -59.37 -27.06 21.76
CA ILE A 168 -60.15 -28.28 21.50
C ILE A 168 -60.21 -29.17 22.75
N THR A 169 -59.08 -29.38 23.45
CA THR A 169 -59.07 -30.16 24.70
C THR A 169 -59.86 -29.52 25.83
N LYS A 170 -59.89 -28.19 25.91
CA LYS A 170 -60.66 -27.45 26.92
C LYS A 170 -62.16 -27.58 26.67
N LYS A 171 -62.59 -27.55 25.40
CA LYS A 171 -64.00 -27.76 25.00
C LYS A 171 -64.47 -29.19 25.29
N LYS A 172 -63.67 -30.20 24.97
CA LYS A 172 -63.96 -31.62 25.30
C LYS A 172 -64.07 -31.91 26.79
N LYS A 173 -63.34 -31.18 27.65
CA LYS A 173 -63.46 -31.31 29.12
C LYS A 173 -64.69 -30.61 29.69
N ALA A 174 -65.24 -29.61 28.99
CA ALA A 174 -66.48 -28.95 29.39
C ALA A 174 -67.72 -29.79 29.01
N ASP A 175 -67.67 -30.53 27.89
CA ASP A 175 -68.78 -31.37 27.42
C ASP A 175 -68.83 -32.78 28.06
N ALA A 176 -67.83 -33.17 28.85
CA ALA A 176 -67.75 -34.48 29.52
C ALA A 176 -67.98 -34.41 31.05
N GLY A 177 -68.39 -33.24 31.54
CA GLY A 177 -68.73 -32.98 32.94
C GLY A 177 -70.19 -32.55 33.07
N ASP A 178 -71.10 -33.42 32.66
CA ASP A 178 -72.53 -33.40 32.99
C ASP A 178 -72.98 -34.85 33.21
#